data_AF-A0A952DXQ2-F1
#
_entry.id   AF-A0A952DXQ2-F1
#
_cell.length_a   1.000
_cell.length_b   1.000
_cell.length_c   1.000
_cell.angle_alpha   90.00
_cell.angle_beta   90.00
_cell.angle_gamma   90.00
#
_symmetry.space_group_name_H-M   'P 1'
#
loop_
_entity.id
_entity.type
_entity.pdbx_description
1 polymer ?
#
loop_
_entity_poly.entity_id
_entity_poly.type
_entity_poly.pdbx_seq_one_letter_code
_entity_poly.pdbx_strand_id
1 'polypeptide(L)'
;MTDRSSSFSPTSANATALTEEQQRKTGRFDDAQKLDVNNLPDLLTVREVADLLRVSPLTIKRWGKRGKLPAIRINSRGDRRYKKEAVLWLLGMNAGDEELAEE
;
A
#
# COMPACT_ATOMS: atom_id res chain seq x y z
N MET A 1 48.52 53.22 -17.20
CA MET A 1 47.79 52.40 -16.21
C MET A 1 47.43 51.10 -16.91
N THR A 2 48.23 50.05 -16.69
CA THR A 2 48.00 48.70 -17.22
C THR A 2 46.94 47.97 -16.42
N ASP A 3 46.49 46.87 -17.03
CA ASP A 3 45.64 45.80 -16.50
C ASP A 3 44.13 46.09 -16.49
N ARG A 4 43.28 45.17 -16.95
CA ARG A 4 43.39 43.73 -16.69
C ARG A 4 42.56 42.93 -17.69
N SER A 5 43.21 42.02 -18.40
CA SER A 5 42.54 40.84 -18.95
C SER A 5 41.88 40.08 -17.80
N SER A 6 40.61 39.69 -17.93
CA SER A 6 40.09 38.54 -17.19
C SER A 6 39.16 37.72 -18.07
N SER A 7 39.76 36.81 -18.83
CA SER A 7 39.16 35.53 -19.15
C SER A 7 39.00 34.72 -17.87
N PHE A 8 37.81 34.19 -17.57
CA PHE A 8 37.67 32.85 -16.99
C PHE A 8 36.23 32.33 -17.16
N SER A 9 36.17 31.04 -17.48
CA SER A 9 35.10 30.27 -18.11
C SER A 9 33.88 29.97 -17.23
N PRO A 10 32.74 29.52 -17.80
CA PRO A 10 31.61 29.02 -17.02
C PRO A 10 31.97 27.64 -16.43
N THR A 11 32.24 27.58 -15.13
CA THR A 11 32.43 26.30 -14.45
C THR A 11 31.08 25.61 -14.27
N SER A 12 30.93 24.51 -15.00
CA SER A 12 30.01 23.41 -14.76
C SER A 12 30.09 22.94 -13.30
N ALA A 13 29.04 23.19 -12.52
CA ALA A 13 28.83 22.51 -11.24
C ALA A 13 27.33 22.51 -10.87
N ASN A 14 26.50 21.83 -11.66
CA ASN A 14 25.23 21.30 -11.15
C ASN A 14 25.31 19.77 -11.19
N ALA A 15 26.16 19.23 -10.32
CA ALA A 15 26.24 17.81 -10.00
C ALA A 15 25.63 17.55 -8.61
N THR A 16 24.48 18.13 -8.28
CA THR A 16 23.71 17.77 -7.07
C THR A 16 22.25 18.21 -7.23
N ALA A 17 21.46 17.45 -7.98
CA ALA A 17 20.01 17.50 -7.88
C ALA A 17 19.45 16.12 -8.27
N LEU A 18 19.91 15.09 -7.57
CA LEU A 18 19.11 13.89 -7.42
C LEU A 18 17.85 14.34 -6.67
N THR A 19 16.77 14.49 -7.42
CA THR A 19 15.42 14.88 -7.00
C THR A 19 15.06 14.29 -5.63
N GLU A 20 15.22 15.10 -4.58
CA GLU A 20 14.67 14.89 -3.23
C GLU A 20 13.13 14.76 -3.24
N GLU A 21 12.49 15.06 -4.37
CA GLU A 21 11.06 14.91 -4.60
C GLU A 21 10.55 13.46 -4.43
N GLN A 22 11.42 12.46 -4.52
CA GLN A 22 11.01 11.06 -4.29
C GLN A 22 10.80 10.70 -2.81
N GLN A 23 11.26 11.53 -1.86
CA GLN A 23 11.16 11.24 -0.42
C GLN A 23 9.98 11.91 0.29
N ARG A 24 9.11 12.64 -0.41
CA ARG A 24 7.81 13.10 0.12
C ARG A 24 6.65 12.13 -0.13
N LYS A 25 6.93 10.87 -0.45
CA LYS A 25 5.89 9.83 -0.36
C LYS A 25 5.70 9.52 1.11
N THR A 26 4.65 10.08 1.72
CA THR A 26 4.13 9.53 2.98
C THR A 26 4.03 8.03 2.81
N GLY A 27 4.63 7.21 3.68
CA GLY A 27 4.87 5.75 3.48
C GLY A 27 3.66 4.86 3.14
N ARG A 28 2.46 5.43 2.96
CA ARG A 28 1.21 4.77 2.60
C ARG A 28 1.12 4.19 1.18
N PHE A 29 2.03 4.55 0.26
CA PHE A 29 1.94 4.03 -1.11
C PHE A 29 2.70 2.70 -1.24
N ASP A 30 3.78 2.53 -0.48
CA ASP A 30 4.63 1.34 -0.54
C ASP A 30 3.99 0.11 0.11
N ASP A 31 3.11 0.29 1.11
CA ASP A 31 2.39 -0.80 1.78
C ASP A 31 1.56 -1.67 0.81
N ALA A 32 1.01 -1.07 -0.25
CA ALA A 32 0.20 -1.78 -1.25
C ALA A 32 1.04 -2.62 -2.22
N GLN A 33 2.33 -2.30 -2.40
CA GLN A 33 3.23 -3.01 -3.32
C GLN A 33 3.85 -4.27 -2.70
N LYS A 34 3.67 -4.50 -1.39
CA LYS A 34 4.35 -5.56 -0.63
C LYS A 34 3.37 -6.49 0.10
N LEU A 35 2.36 -6.99 -0.62
CA LEU A 35 1.42 -7.97 -0.07
C LEU A 35 1.61 -9.31 -0.77
N ASP A 36 2.38 -10.20 -0.14
CA ASP A 36 2.46 -11.60 -0.51
C ASP A 36 1.38 -12.37 0.25
N VAL A 37 0.58 -13.19 -0.43
CA VAL A 37 -0.55 -13.93 0.17
C VAL A 37 -0.12 -14.79 1.38
N ASN A 38 1.14 -15.23 1.40
CA ASN A 38 1.72 -16.06 2.47
C ASN A 38 2.17 -15.25 3.70
N ASN A 39 2.32 -13.93 3.59
CA ASN A 39 2.77 -13.06 4.69
C ASN A 39 1.86 -11.83 4.83
N LEU A 40 0.57 -12.10 5.04
CA LEU A 40 -0.43 -11.06 5.31
C LEU A 40 -0.43 -10.67 6.80
N PRO A 41 -0.44 -9.36 7.12
CA PRO A 41 -0.66 -8.90 8.48
C PRO A 41 -2.08 -9.27 8.95
N ASP A 42 -2.27 -9.40 10.27
CA ASP A 42 -3.56 -9.82 10.85
C ASP A 42 -4.71 -8.86 10.55
N LEU A 43 -4.42 -7.56 10.45
CA LEU A 43 -5.38 -6.49 10.22
C LEU A 43 -5.01 -5.66 9.00
N LEU A 44 -5.81 -5.78 7.96
CA LEU A 44 -5.64 -5.11 6.68
C LEU A 44 -6.45 -3.82 6.61
N THR A 45 -5.91 -2.84 5.89
CA THR A 45 -6.60 -1.60 5.55
C THR A 45 -7.57 -1.81 4.38
N VAL A 46 -8.50 -0.86 4.20
CA VAL A 46 -9.46 -0.89 3.08
C VAL A 46 -8.76 -1.01 1.72
N ARG A 47 -7.60 -0.36 1.56
CA ARG A 47 -6.89 -0.31 0.29
C ARG A 47 -6.17 -1.63 0.01
N GLU A 48 -5.48 -2.18 1.01
CA GLU A 48 -4.83 -3.50 0.90
C GLU A 48 -5.83 -4.59 0.51
N VAL A 49 -7.00 -4.63 1.18
CA VAL A 49 -8.07 -5.57 0.81
C VAL A 49 -8.59 -5.34 -0.61
N ALA A 50 -8.72 -4.08 -1.01
CA ALA A 50 -9.18 -3.72 -2.35
C ALA A 50 -8.18 -4.18 -3.43
N ASP A 51 -6.89 -4.02 -3.16
CA ASP A 51 -5.81 -4.42 -4.07
C ASP A 51 -5.71 -5.95 -4.17
N LEU A 52 -5.85 -6.68 -3.05
CA LEU A 52 -5.89 -8.15 -3.01
C LEU A 52 -7.07 -8.72 -3.82
N LEU A 53 -8.27 -8.18 -3.62
CA LEU A 53 -9.48 -8.63 -4.30
C LEU A 53 -9.67 -8.00 -5.69
N ARG A 54 -8.78 -7.12 -6.12
CA ARG A 54 -8.86 -6.35 -7.39
C ARG A 54 -10.19 -5.59 -7.55
N VAL A 55 -10.71 -5.02 -6.47
CA VAL A 55 -11.94 -4.22 -6.46
C VAL A 55 -11.67 -2.78 -6.04
N SER A 56 -12.63 -1.88 -6.25
CA SER A 56 -12.51 -0.52 -5.73
C SER A 56 -12.59 -0.46 -4.20
N PRO A 57 -11.78 0.39 -3.52
CA PRO A 57 -11.91 0.65 -2.08
C PRO A 57 -13.31 1.06 -1.63
N LEU A 58 -14.09 1.71 -2.51
CA LEU A 58 -15.48 2.07 -2.23
C LEU A 58 -16.36 0.83 -2.09
N THR A 59 -16.12 -0.19 -2.89
CA THR A 59 -16.82 -1.47 -2.83
C THR A 59 -16.59 -2.16 -1.49
N ILE A 60 -15.35 -2.18 -1.01
CA ILE A 60 -14.99 -2.72 0.31
C ILE A 60 -15.71 -1.95 1.45
N LYS A 61 -15.75 -0.61 1.37
CA LYS A 61 -16.53 0.21 2.32
C LYS A 61 -18.03 -0.10 2.28
N ARG A 62 -18.59 -0.37 1.09
CA ARG A 62 -20.00 -0.76 0.92
C ARG A 62 -20.26 -2.14 1.51
N TRP A 63 -19.36 -3.11 1.32
CA TRP A 63 -19.47 -4.45 1.90
C TRP A 63 -19.45 -4.41 3.43
N GLY A 64 -18.59 -3.58 4.02
CA GLY A 64 -18.59 -3.36 5.47
C GLY A 64 -19.89 -2.74 6.01
N LYS A 65 -20.60 -1.91 5.22
CA LYS A 65 -21.94 -1.42 5.60
C LYS A 65 -23.02 -2.50 5.44
N ARG A 66 -22.86 -3.39 4.46
CA ARG A 66 -23.81 -4.48 4.16
C ARG A 66 -23.59 -5.74 5.01
N GLY A 67 -22.55 -5.78 5.86
CA GLY A 67 -22.22 -6.94 6.69
C GLY A 67 -21.53 -8.10 5.95
N LYS A 68 -21.27 -7.99 4.65
CA LYS A 68 -20.59 -9.05 3.86
C LYS A 68 -19.14 -9.26 4.27
N LEU A 69 -18.48 -8.19 4.72
CA LEU A 69 -17.11 -8.23 5.20
C LEU A 69 -17.07 -7.46 6.54
N PRO A 70 -16.98 -8.15 7.69
CA PRO A 70 -17.06 -7.51 8.99
C PRO A 70 -15.89 -6.53 9.19
N ALA A 71 -16.23 -5.25 9.36
CA ALA A 71 -15.26 -4.18 9.51
C ALA A 71 -15.07 -3.83 10.99
N ILE A 72 -13.83 -3.86 11.46
CA ILE A 72 -13.46 -3.41 12.80
C ILE A 72 -13.19 -1.92 12.75
N ARG A 73 -13.86 -1.15 13.60
CA ARG A 73 -13.60 0.29 13.78
C ARG A 73 -12.62 0.47 14.93
N ILE A 74 -11.44 1.01 14.65
CA ILE A 74 -10.35 1.10 15.63
C ILE A 74 -10.35 2.43 16.38
N ASN A 75 -10.79 3.53 15.74
CA ASN A 75 -10.78 4.86 16.32
C ASN A 75 -12.14 5.56 16.19
N SER A 76 -12.27 6.67 16.92
CA SER A 76 -13.43 7.57 16.86
C SER A 76 -13.65 8.17 15.47
N ARG A 77 -12.57 8.33 14.69
CA ARG A 77 -12.62 8.79 13.28
C ARG A 77 -13.37 7.80 12.36
N GLY A 78 -13.50 6.54 12.76
CA GLY A 78 -14.19 5.52 11.99
C GLY A 78 -13.31 4.81 10.96
N ASP A 79 -12.00 4.77 11.19
CA ASP A 79 -11.08 3.98 10.38
C ASP A 79 -11.46 2.50 10.47
N ARG A 80 -11.51 1.85 9.30
CA ARG A 80 -11.96 0.47 9.14
C ARG A 80 -10.78 -0.43 8.84
N ARG A 81 -10.68 -1.52 9.59
CA ARG A 81 -9.75 -2.62 9.30
C ARG A 81 -10.49 -3.94 9.15
N TYR A 82 -9.87 -4.85 8.43
CA TYR A 82 -10.41 -6.17 8.10
C TYR A 82 -9.44 -7.23 8.55
N LYS A 83 -9.96 -8.32 9.12
CA LYS A 83 -9.13 -9.47 9.48
C LYS A 83 -8.67 -10.20 8.22
N LYS A 84 -7.43 -10.71 8.22
CA LYS A 84 -6.92 -11.55 7.13
C LYS A 84 -7.81 -12.76 6.85
N GLU A 85 -8.31 -13.41 7.89
CA GLU A 85 -9.18 -14.60 7.79
C GLU A 85 -10.43 -14.34 6.95
N ALA A 86 -11.09 -13.22 7.17
CA ALA A 86 -12.31 -12.87 6.44
C ALA A 86 -12.03 -12.56 4.96
N VAL A 87 -10.83 -12.07 4.65
CA VAL A 87 -10.40 -11.80 3.27
C VAL A 87 -10.00 -13.11 2.58
N LEU A 88 -9.29 -14.00 3.27
CA LEU A 88 -8.92 -15.33 2.77
C LEU A 88 -10.16 -16.19 2.53
N TRP A 89 -11.16 -16.13 3.41
CA TRP A 89 -12.45 -16.78 3.21
C TRP A 89 -13.15 -16.32 1.92
N LEU A 90 -13.09 -15.02 1.60
CA LEU A 90 -13.63 -14.49 0.34
C LEU A 90 -12.85 -14.94 -0.89
N LEU A 91 -11.56 -15.25 -0.75
CA LEU A 91 -10.73 -15.82 -1.81
C LEU A 91 -10.96 -17.32 -2.00
N GLY A 92 -11.78 -17.96 -1.16
CA GLY A 92 -11.98 -19.41 -1.18
C GLY A 92 -10.76 -20.19 -0.69
N MET A 93 -9.80 -19.51 -0.04
CA MET A 93 -8.68 -20.16 0.64
C MET A 93 -9.16 -20.66 2.01
N ASN A 94 -10.08 -21.61 1.99
CA ASN A 94 -10.46 -22.33 3.19
C ASN A 94 -9.40 -23.41 3.41
N ALA A 95 -8.76 -23.42 4.57
CA ALA A 95 -7.89 -24.51 5.02
C ALA A 95 -8.66 -25.84 5.25
N GLY A 96 -9.86 -25.98 4.71
CA GLY A 96 -10.76 -27.13 4.89
C GLY A 96 -11.00 -27.95 3.62
N ASP A 97 -10.40 -27.59 2.48
CA ASP A 97 -10.51 -28.38 1.25
C ASP A 97 -9.45 -29.49 1.15
N GLU A 98 -8.47 -29.52 2.07
CA GLU A 98 -7.41 -30.54 2.13
C GLU A 98 -7.83 -31.82 2.88
N GLU A 99 -8.93 -31.82 3.65
CA GLU A 99 -9.38 -33.00 4.43
C GLU A 99 -10.31 -33.96 3.66
N LEU A 100 -10.67 -33.67 2.39
CA LEU A 100 -11.57 -34.53 1.59
C LEU A 100 -10.87 -35.31 0.46
N ALA A 101 -9.54 -35.30 0.42
CA ALA A 101 -8.75 -35.99 -0.61
C ALA A 101 -8.11 -37.31 -0.13
N GLU A 102 -8.38 -37.74 1.11
CA GLU A 102 -7.92 -39.02 1.65
C GLU A 102 -9.10 -39.93 2.05
N GLU A 103 -9.92 -40.32 1.07
CA GLU A 103 -10.75 -41.53 1.14
C GLU A 103 -10.27 -42.57 0.11
#